data_AF-U2R5M9-F1
#
_entry.id   AF-U2R5M9-F1
#
_cell.length_a   1.000
_cell.length_b   1.000
_cell.length_c   1.000
_cell.angle_alpha   90.00
_cell.angle_beta   90.00
_cell.angle_gamma   90.00
#
_symmetry.space_group_name_H-M   'P 1'
#
loop_
_entity.id
_entity.type
_entity.pdbx_description
1 polymer ?
#
loop_
_entity_poly.entity_id
_entity_poly.type
_entity_poly.pdbx_seq_one_letter_code
_entity_poly.pdbx_strand_id
1 'polypeptide(L)'
;MNACADLVSTAARLAAGSTSSRRFFIDLGAEVGGVGRGPFWFLDAARGGRNRLRGRGFQSHVDDGTDGQARHFAGIAAVAARIGARPTRWFALHVLRDPADSADGRLTDHALDLVRLTRTGEVNRGSVAEWIRTTICEPPR
;
A
#
# COMPACT_ATOMS: atom_id res chain seq x y z
N MET A 1 17.62 4.19 -5.71
CA MET A 1 16.32 4.91 -5.77
C MET A 1 15.58 4.68 -4.46
N ASN A 2 14.90 5.69 -3.95
CA ASN A 2 14.14 5.62 -2.70
C ASN A 2 12.65 5.47 -3.03
N ALA A 3 12.20 4.23 -3.18
CA ALA A 3 10.83 3.92 -3.55
C ALA A 3 9.83 4.32 -2.46
N CYS A 4 10.25 4.37 -1.19
CA CYS A 4 9.38 4.84 -0.12
C CYS A 4 9.13 6.36 -0.22
N ALA A 5 10.16 7.16 -0.53
CA ALA A 5 10.00 8.59 -0.79
C ALA A 5 9.13 8.86 -2.03
N ASP A 6 9.27 8.06 -3.08
CA ASP A 6 8.42 8.14 -4.27
C ASP A 6 6.96 7.76 -3.96
N LEU A 7 6.75 6.75 -3.10
CA LEU A 7 5.43 6.36 -2.60
C LEU A 7 4.78 7.50 -1.80
N VAL A 8 5.53 8.17 -0.90
CA VAL A 8 5.05 9.33 -0.14
C VAL A 8 4.66 10.48 -1.08
N SER A 9 5.50 10.78 -2.06
CA SER A 9 5.25 11.84 -3.04
C SER A 9 4.01 11.55 -3.89
N THR A 10 3.84 10.29 -4.31
CA THR A 10 2.67 9.81 -5.05
C THR A 10 1.40 9.90 -4.19
N ALA A 11 1.47 9.47 -2.93
CA ALA A 11 0.35 9.57 -2.00
C ALA A 11 -0.07 11.03 -1.75
N ALA A 12 0.88 11.95 -1.55
CA ALA A 12 0.59 13.36 -1.36
C ALA A 12 -0.15 13.97 -2.56
N ARG A 13 0.34 13.70 -3.78
CA ARG A 13 -0.30 14.17 -5.01
C ARG A 13 -1.70 13.60 -5.19
N LEU A 14 -1.89 12.30 -4.95
CA LEU A 14 -3.21 11.66 -5.07
C LEU A 14 -4.19 12.15 -4.00
N ALA A 15 -3.72 12.42 -2.79
CA ALA A 15 -4.56 12.93 -1.70
C ALA A 15 -5.15 14.31 -2.02
N ALA A 16 -4.38 15.17 -2.71
CA ALA A 16 -4.82 16.49 -3.15
C ALA A 16 -5.90 16.43 -4.25
N GLY A 17 -5.83 15.45 -5.17
CA GLY A 17 -6.78 15.31 -6.28
C GLY A 17 -8.00 14.41 -6.01
N SER A 18 -8.01 13.65 -4.92
CA SER A 18 -9.07 12.67 -4.63
C SER A 18 -10.19 13.29 -3.80
N THR A 19 -11.45 12.95 -4.13
CA THR A 19 -12.62 13.38 -3.34
C THR A 19 -13.03 12.38 -2.26
N SER A 20 -12.57 11.12 -2.34
CA SER A 20 -12.88 10.08 -1.35
C SER A 20 -11.67 9.21 -1.00
N SER A 21 -11.61 8.75 0.26
CA SER A 21 -10.55 7.85 0.75
C SER A 21 -10.50 6.53 -0.02
N ARG A 22 -11.67 5.97 -0.36
CA ARG A 22 -11.75 4.76 -1.17
C ARG A 22 -11.13 4.97 -2.56
N ARG A 23 -11.49 6.07 -3.24
CA ARG A 23 -10.95 6.35 -4.58
C ARG A 23 -9.44 6.59 -4.53
N PHE A 24 -8.97 7.30 -3.51
CA PHE A 24 -7.56 7.52 -3.25
C PHE A 24 -6.74 6.22 -3.22
N PHE A 25 -7.14 5.22 -2.42
CA PHE A 25 -6.40 3.96 -2.34
C PHE A 25 -6.48 3.14 -3.64
N ILE A 26 -7.63 3.20 -4.35
CA ILE A 26 -7.77 2.59 -5.66
C ILE A 26 -6.77 3.20 -6.66
N ASP A 27 -6.63 4.53 -6.66
CA ASP A 27 -5.71 5.25 -7.53
C ASP A 27 -4.24 5.00 -7.14
N LEU A 28 -3.95 4.93 -5.84
CA LEU A 28 -2.63 4.58 -5.32
C LEU A 28 -2.20 3.19 -5.78
N GLY A 29 -3.08 2.19 -5.66
CA GLY A 29 -2.80 0.83 -6.16
C GLY A 29 -2.66 0.75 -7.67
N ALA A 30 -3.39 1.56 -8.43
CA ALA A 30 -3.25 1.61 -9.88
C ALA A 30 -1.92 2.26 -10.32
N GLU A 31 -1.51 3.31 -9.62
CA GLU A 31 -0.33 4.09 -9.98
C GLU A 31 0.98 3.46 -9.48
N VAL A 32 0.98 2.84 -8.30
CA VAL A 32 2.17 2.24 -7.68
C VAL A 32 2.18 0.72 -7.84
N GLY A 33 1.05 0.06 -7.54
CA GLY A 33 0.90 -1.40 -7.58
C GLY A 33 0.62 -1.96 -8.98
N GLY A 34 0.18 -1.11 -9.91
CA GLY A 34 -0.32 -1.54 -11.22
C GLY A 34 -1.64 -2.33 -11.15
N VAL A 35 -2.39 -2.22 -10.04
CA VAL A 35 -3.70 -2.88 -9.88
C VAL A 35 -4.75 -2.06 -10.62
N GLY A 36 -5.32 -2.61 -11.70
CA GLY A 36 -6.28 -1.92 -12.55
C GLY A 36 -7.50 -1.35 -11.80
N ARG A 37 -8.11 -0.33 -12.38
CA ARG A 37 -9.37 0.27 -11.89
C ARG A 37 -10.63 -0.49 -12.36
N GLY A 38 -10.47 -1.33 -13.38
CA GLY A 38 -11.57 -2.03 -14.04
C GLY A 38 -12.13 -3.22 -13.25
N PRO A 39 -13.20 -3.87 -13.75
CA PRO A 39 -13.86 -4.99 -13.08
C PRO A 39 -12.94 -6.20 -12.84
N PHE A 40 -11.87 -6.33 -13.64
CA PHE A 40 -10.89 -7.42 -13.55
C PHE A 40 -9.68 -7.12 -12.64
N TRP A 41 -9.76 -6.10 -11.77
CA TRP A 41 -8.68 -5.70 -10.86
C TRP A 41 -8.10 -6.84 -10.02
N PHE A 42 -8.91 -7.86 -9.70
CA PHE A 42 -8.50 -9.02 -8.90
C PHE A 42 -7.48 -9.90 -9.63
N LEU A 43 -7.50 -9.94 -10.96
CA LEU A 43 -6.49 -10.66 -11.75
C LEU A 43 -5.12 -9.96 -11.69
N ASP A 44 -5.11 -8.63 -11.70
CA ASP A 44 -3.88 -7.85 -11.56
C ASP A 44 -3.30 -8.00 -10.15
N ALA A 45 -4.17 -7.99 -9.12
CA ALA A 45 -3.77 -8.24 -7.74
C ALA A 45 -3.18 -9.65 -7.57
N ALA A 46 -3.83 -10.68 -8.15
CA ALA A 46 -3.37 -12.06 -8.08
C ALA A 46 -2.06 -12.31 -8.84
N ARG A 47 -1.78 -11.56 -9.92
CA ARG A 47 -0.52 -11.64 -10.68
C ARG A 47 0.62 -10.80 -10.06
N GLY A 48 0.37 -10.15 -8.92
CA GLY A 48 1.35 -9.28 -8.27
C GLY A 48 1.58 -7.95 -9.00
N GLY A 49 0.71 -7.53 -9.91
CA GLY A 49 0.74 -6.23 -10.57
C GLY A 49 2.04 -5.90 -11.34
N ARG A 50 2.30 -4.60 -11.58
CA ARG A 50 3.56 -4.12 -12.18
C ARG A 50 4.31 -3.27 -11.17
N ASN A 51 5.59 -3.57 -10.98
CA ASN A 51 6.44 -2.82 -10.08
C ASN A 51 6.85 -1.48 -10.70
N ARG A 52 6.04 -0.44 -10.47
CA ARG A 52 6.23 0.90 -11.06
C ARG A 52 7.19 1.78 -10.26
N LEU A 53 7.27 1.58 -8.94
CA LEU A 53 8.22 2.24 -8.06
C LEU A 53 9.20 1.19 -7.52
N ARG A 54 10.39 1.12 -8.12
CA ARG A 54 11.45 0.19 -7.75
C ARG A 54 12.47 0.86 -6.84
N GLY A 55 12.83 0.19 -5.75
CA GLY A 55 13.89 0.62 -4.85
C GLY A 55 13.57 0.37 -3.38
N ARG A 56 14.37 0.98 -2.51
CA ARG A 56 14.35 0.77 -1.06
C ARG A 56 13.90 2.03 -0.30
N GLY A 57 14.31 2.16 0.96
CA GLY A 57 13.97 3.28 1.84
C GLY A 57 12.83 2.96 2.80
N PHE A 58 12.55 1.68 3.02
CA PHE A 58 11.58 1.18 3.99
C PHE A 58 12.28 0.92 5.33
N GLN A 59 11.57 1.06 6.45
CA GLN A 59 12.13 0.77 7.77
C GLN A 59 12.55 -0.70 7.86
N SER A 60 13.64 -0.97 8.58
CA SER A 60 14.24 -2.30 8.70
C SER A 60 13.27 -3.39 9.16
N HIS A 61 12.25 -3.04 9.93
CA HIS A 61 11.26 -4.01 10.41
C HIS A 61 10.25 -4.41 9.32
N VAL A 62 10.01 -3.60 8.29
CA VAL A 62 9.17 -3.93 7.12
C VAL A 62 9.98 -4.17 5.84
N ASP A 63 11.29 -3.92 5.85
CA ASP A 63 12.18 -4.15 4.71
C ASP A 63 12.40 -5.65 4.46
N ASP A 64 11.85 -6.16 3.36
CA ASP A 64 12.04 -7.53 2.87
C ASP A 64 13.31 -7.68 2.02
N GLY A 65 14.07 -6.60 1.81
CA GLY A 65 15.27 -6.55 0.97
C GLY A 65 14.98 -6.53 -0.53
N THR A 66 13.72 -6.47 -0.95
CA THR A 66 13.32 -6.44 -2.36
C THR A 66 12.98 -5.01 -2.82
N ASP A 67 13.06 -4.82 -4.13
CA ASP A 67 12.67 -3.56 -4.77
C ASP A 67 11.14 -3.46 -5.00
N GLY A 68 10.33 -4.36 -4.43
CA GLY A 68 8.90 -4.55 -4.71
C GLY A 68 7.93 -4.04 -3.65
N GLN A 69 8.43 -3.51 -2.53
CA GLN A 69 7.63 -3.19 -1.35
C GLN A 69 6.58 -2.10 -1.59
N ALA A 70 6.91 -1.05 -2.34
CA ALA A 70 5.95 0.01 -2.68
C ALA A 70 4.72 -0.55 -3.43
N ARG A 71 4.97 -1.44 -4.39
CA ARG A 71 3.93 -2.16 -5.15
C ARG A 71 3.09 -3.03 -4.24
N HIS A 72 3.73 -3.78 -3.34
CA HIS A 72 3.04 -4.65 -2.38
C HIS A 72 2.08 -3.86 -1.49
N PHE A 73 2.62 -2.86 -0.79
CA PHE A 73 1.87 -1.98 0.09
C PHE A 73 0.67 -1.33 -0.61
N ALA A 74 0.90 -0.70 -1.78
CA ALA A 74 -0.14 -0.03 -2.54
C ALA A 74 -1.20 -1.02 -3.08
N GLY A 75 -0.78 -2.23 -3.46
CA GLY A 75 -1.66 -3.31 -3.88
C GLY A 75 -2.61 -3.72 -2.76
N ILE A 76 -2.07 -4.06 -1.58
CA ILE A 76 -2.86 -4.45 -0.40
C ILE A 76 -3.84 -3.34 -0.01
N ALA A 77 -3.39 -2.09 0.07
CA ALA A 77 -4.24 -0.96 0.43
C ALA A 77 -5.41 -0.79 -0.56
N ALA A 78 -5.16 -0.97 -1.86
CA ALA A 78 -6.18 -0.87 -2.89
C ALA A 78 -7.19 -2.03 -2.86
N VAL A 79 -6.75 -3.24 -2.50
CA VAL A 79 -7.64 -4.39 -2.27
C VAL A 79 -8.49 -4.15 -1.01
N ALA A 80 -7.86 -3.74 0.10
CA ALA A 80 -8.54 -3.44 1.36
C ALA A 80 -9.59 -2.33 1.23
N ALA A 81 -9.33 -1.30 0.42
CA ALA A 81 -10.31 -0.26 0.14
C ALA A 81 -11.54 -0.77 -0.65
N ARG A 82 -11.41 -1.89 -1.38
CA ARG A 82 -12.50 -2.48 -2.16
C ARG A 82 -13.33 -3.48 -1.38
N ILE A 83 -12.68 -4.41 -0.67
CA ILE A 83 -13.33 -5.56 -0.04
C ILE A 83 -13.27 -5.54 1.49
N GLY A 84 -12.60 -4.55 2.08
CA GLY A 84 -12.42 -4.42 3.53
C GLY A 84 -11.23 -5.23 4.07
N ALA A 85 -10.80 -4.90 5.29
CA ALA A 85 -9.56 -5.43 5.87
C ALA A 85 -9.56 -6.94 6.12
N ARG A 86 -10.68 -7.51 6.60
CA ARG A 86 -10.78 -8.96 6.91
C ARG A 86 -10.63 -9.84 5.66
N PRO A 87 -11.36 -9.60 4.56
CA PRO A 87 -11.15 -10.35 3.32
C PRO A 87 -9.77 -10.13 2.71
N THR A 88 -9.17 -8.94 2.84
CA THR A 88 -7.82 -8.68 2.34
C THR A 88 -6.75 -9.42 3.14
N ARG A 89 -6.87 -9.52 4.47
CA ARG A 89 -5.92 -10.30 5.28
C ARG A 89 -5.98 -11.79 4.91
N TRP A 90 -7.18 -12.32 4.71
CA TRP A 90 -7.35 -13.68 4.19
C TRP A 90 -6.70 -13.84 2.81
N PHE A 91 -6.90 -12.88 1.90
CA PHE A 91 -6.27 -12.91 0.57
C PHE A 91 -4.74 -12.86 0.64
N ALA A 92 -4.17 -12.01 1.49
CA ALA A 92 -2.72 -11.93 1.68
C ALA A 92 -2.14 -13.25 2.21
N LEU A 93 -2.74 -13.81 3.25
CA LEU A 93 -2.30 -15.07 3.85
C LEU A 93 -2.45 -16.27 2.90
N HIS A 94 -3.57 -16.37 2.18
CA HIS A 94 -3.91 -17.56 1.41
C HIS A 94 -3.56 -17.49 -0.09
N VAL A 95 -3.49 -16.29 -0.67
CA VAL A 95 -3.22 -16.11 -2.11
C VAL A 95 -1.82 -15.58 -2.36
N LEU A 96 -1.36 -14.60 -1.59
CA LEU A 96 0.01 -14.06 -1.73
C LEU A 96 1.04 -14.89 -0.93
N ARG A 97 0.57 -15.77 -0.03
CA ARG A 97 1.39 -16.64 0.83
C ARG A 97 2.38 -15.84 1.69
N ASP A 98 1.99 -14.65 2.13
CA ASP A 98 2.79 -13.86 3.06
C ASP A 98 2.57 -14.39 4.49
N PRO A 99 3.54 -15.10 5.10
CA PRO A 99 3.40 -15.48 6.50
C PRO A 99 3.41 -14.21 7.37
N ALA A 100 2.54 -14.15 8.37
CA ALA A 100 2.33 -12.96 9.20
C ALA A 100 3.62 -12.45 9.88
N ASP A 101 4.59 -13.33 10.15
CA ASP A 101 5.85 -13.00 10.81
C ASP A 101 6.95 -12.49 9.85
N SER A 102 6.69 -12.41 8.54
CA SER A 102 7.64 -11.85 7.57
C SER A 102 7.59 -10.32 7.51
N ALA A 103 8.60 -9.72 6.88
CA ALA A 103 8.59 -8.30 6.55
C ALA A 103 7.36 -7.91 5.70
N ASP A 104 7.01 -8.72 4.70
CA ASP A 104 5.80 -8.56 3.88
C ASP A 104 4.50 -8.70 4.68
N GLY A 105 4.47 -9.60 5.67
CA GLY A 105 3.35 -9.75 6.59
C GLY A 105 3.12 -8.48 7.41
N ARG A 106 4.20 -7.90 7.96
CA ARG A 106 4.14 -6.62 8.69
C ARG A 106 3.75 -5.45 7.79
N LEU A 107 4.31 -5.38 6.57
CA LEU A 107 3.96 -4.35 5.59
C LEU A 107 2.49 -4.44 5.16
N THR A 108 1.97 -5.67 5.03
CA THR A 108 0.54 -5.94 4.80
C THR A 108 -0.31 -5.43 5.95
N ASP A 109 0.02 -5.78 7.20
CA ASP A 109 -0.73 -5.35 8.38
C ASP A 109 -0.78 -3.82 8.48
N HIS A 110 0.35 -3.12 8.22
CA HIS A 110 0.38 -1.67 8.13
C HIS A 110 -0.54 -1.10 7.03
N ALA A 111 -0.57 -1.71 5.85
CA ALA A 111 -1.47 -1.28 4.77
C ALA A 111 -2.96 -1.45 5.16
N LEU A 112 -3.30 -2.56 5.82
CA LEU A 112 -4.66 -2.81 6.33
C LEU A 112 -5.05 -1.79 7.40
N ASP A 113 -4.15 -1.49 8.33
CA ASP A 113 -4.39 -0.52 9.39
C ASP A 113 -4.56 0.89 8.85
N LEU A 114 -3.72 1.33 7.91
CA LEU A 114 -3.89 2.63 7.27
C LEU A 114 -5.27 2.77 6.62
N VAL A 115 -5.72 1.74 5.89
CA VAL A 115 -7.06 1.77 5.27
C VAL A 115 -8.16 1.79 6.33
N ARG A 116 -8.00 1.03 7.43
CA ARG A 116 -8.94 1.05 8.56
C ARG A 116 -9.02 2.45 9.18
N LEU A 117 -7.88 3.02 9.55
CA LEU A 117 -7.77 4.36 10.17
C LEU A 117 -8.34 5.45 9.26
N THR A 118 -8.08 5.36 7.96
CA THR A 118 -8.61 6.33 6.99
C THR A 118 -10.12 6.19 6.79
N ARG A 119 -10.65 4.97 6.95
CA ARG A 119 -12.10 4.70 6.87
C ARG A 119 -12.83 5.14 8.15
N THR A 120 -12.22 4.99 9.32
CA THR A 120 -12.77 5.46 10.60
C THR A 120 -12.58 6.96 10.82
N GLY A 121 -11.76 7.62 10.00
CA GLY A 121 -11.48 9.06 10.10
C GLY A 121 -10.36 9.41 11.08
N GLU A 122 -9.74 8.40 11.72
CA GLU A 122 -8.59 8.56 12.61
C GLU A 122 -7.36 9.11 11.85
N VAL A 123 -7.21 8.76 10.57
CA VAL A 123 -6.23 9.34 9.66
C VAL A 123 -6.97 10.04 8.53
N ASN A 124 -6.79 11.36 8.39
CA ASN A 124 -7.32 12.06 7.23
C ASN A 124 -6.55 11.64 5.97
N ARG A 125 -7.23 11.57 4.82
CA ARG A 125 -6.60 11.32 3.51
C ARG A 125 -5.38 12.23 3.27
N GLY A 126 -5.47 13.52 3.60
CA GLY A 126 -4.38 14.49 3.44
C GLY A 126 -3.15 14.16 4.32
N SER A 127 -3.34 13.41 5.40
CA SER A 127 -2.30 12.96 6.32
C SER A 127 -1.74 11.59 5.96
N VAL A 128 -2.25 10.90 4.93
CA VAL A 128 -1.76 9.56 4.56
C VAL A 128 -0.28 9.60 4.16
N ALA A 129 0.15 10.62 3.41
CA ALA A 129 1.55 10.77 3.01
C ALA A 129 2.47 10.93 4.23
N GLU A 130 2.02 11.69 5.24
CA GLU A 130 2.73 11.84 6.52
C GLU A 130 2.83 10.52 7.28
N TRP A 131 1.71 9.79 7.34
CA TRP A 131 1.65 8.49 8.01
C TRP A 131 2.61 7.48 7.36
N ILE A 132 2.64 7.39 6.03
CA ILE A 132 3.56 6.51 5.31
C ILE A 132 5.01 6.92 5.62
N ARG A 133 5.33 8.22 5.58
CA ARG A 133 6.69 8.69 5.82
C ARG A 133 7.20 8.35 7.21
N THR A 134 6.34 8.46 8.22
CA THR A 134 6.70 8.26 9.64
C THR A 134 6.68 6.80 10.07
N THR A 135 5.79 5.99 9.47
CA THR A 135 5.56 4.60 9.91
C THR A 135 6.27 3.59 9.02
N ILE A 136 6.40 3.87 7.72
CA ILE A 136 6.87 2.90 6.72
C ILE A 136 8.26 3.24 6.19
N CYS A 137 8.57 4.53 6.00
CA CYS A 137 9.87 4.91 5.44
C CYS A 137 10.98 4.97 6.48
N GLU A 138 12.19 4.59 6.07
CA GLU A 138 13.41 4.81 6.86
C GLU A 138 13.63 6.33 7.02
N PRO A 139 14.01 6.80 8.22
CA PRO A 139 14.35 8.20 8.43
C PRO A 139 15.51 8.63 7.53
N PRO A 140 15.52 9.86 7.01
CA PRO A 140 16.72 10.40 6.36
C PRO A 140 17.85 10.43 7.37
N ARG A 141 19.01 9.88 7.00
CA ARG A 141 20.26 9.99 7.77
C ARG A 141 20.98 11.29 7.45
#